data_AF-A0A2Z6MJY4-F1
#
_entry.id   AF-A0A2Z6MJY4-F1
#
_cell.length_a   1.000
_cell.length_b   1.000
_cell.length_c   1.000
_cell.angle_alpha   90.00
_cell.angle_beta   90.00
_cell.angle_gamma   90.00
#
_symmetry.space_group_name_H-M   'P 1'
#
loop_
_entity.id
_entity.type
_entity.pdbx_description
1 polymer ?
#
loop_
_entity_poly.entity_id
_entity_poly.type
_entity_poly.pdbx_seq_one_letter_code
_entity_poly.pdbx_strand_id
1 'polypeptide(L)'
;MEVLDTKTSLLRHVIMQYLPRFVRFIPLASEVKKTAGVFSENALLGAMYYLIWYMLASHITGSVWYLLSIERNDTCWTNACKAVEGCNTHFLYCGSSSKHIRGYESWRNVSESVLKSKCFVEDDSSAFNYGIFSQAIESGIVSSVQVFPKFCYCLWWGLQNLSTLGQGLLTSTYPGEVMFSIVIAIMGLVLFSLLIGNMQTYLNSMSVRLEEMRIKRRDSEQWMHHRLLPPELRERVRRYDQYKWLNTRGKGEYRAN
;
A
#
# COMPACT_ATOMS: atom_id res chain seq x y z
N MET A 1 -1.66 29.67 -20.37
CA MET A 1 -1.00 29.94 -19.08
C MET A 1 -1.92 29.51 -17.93
N GLU A 2 -3.17 29.98 -17.91
CA GLU A 2 -4.18 29.62 -16.88
C GLU A 2 -4.40 28.11 -16.65
N VAL A 3 -4.39 27.28 -17.70
CA VAL A 3 -4.63 25.83 -17.57
C VAL A 3 -3.48 25.10 -16.87
N LEU A 4 -2.23 25.51 -17.11
CA LEU A 4 -1.04 24.88 -16.53
C LEU A 4 -0.91 25.23 -15.04
N ASP A 5 -1.17 26.50 -14.69
CA ASP A 5 -1.18 26.95 -13.30
C ASP A 5 -2.33 26.31 -12.51
N THR A 6 -3.50 26.14 -13.15
CA THR A 6 -4.64 25.43 -12.54
C THR A 6 -4.31 23.96 -12.30
N LYS A 7 -3.74 23.25 -13.30
CA LYS A 7 -3.34 21.85 -13.17
C LYS A 7 -2.36 21.64 -12.02
N THR A 8 -1.29 22.43 -11.97
CA THR A 8 -0.24 22.31 -10.94
C THR A 8 -0.75 22.68 -9.54
N SER A 9 -1.63 23.68 -9.44
CA SER A 9 -2.29 24.06 -8.19
C SER A 9 -3.21 22.95 -7.67
N LEU A 10 -4.04 22.36 -8.54
CA LEU A 10 -4.94 21.26 -8.19
C LEU A 10 -4.17 20.03 -7.70
N LEU A 11 -3.09 19.65 -8.39
CA LEU A 11 -2.25 18.54 -7.97
C LEU A 11 -1.66 18.77 -6.57
N ARG A 12 -1.06 19.94 -6.34
CA ARG A 12 -0.49 20.29 -5.02
C ARG A 12 -1.57 20.29 -3.95
N HIS A 13 -2.76 20.79 -4.26
CA HIS A 13 -3.88 20.81 -3.33
C HIS A 13 -4.35 19.40 -2.98
N VAL A 14 -4.46 18.51 -3.98
CA VAL A 14 -4.79 17.09 -3.76
C VAL A 14 -3.76 16.41 -2.87
N ILE A 15 -2.46 16.57 -3.16
CA ILE A 15 -1.36 15.99 -2.35
C ILE A 15 -1.37 16.57 -0.94
N MET A 16 -1.51 17.90 -0.79
CA MET A 16 -1.57 18.54 0.51
C MET A 16 -2.77 18.11 1.32
N GLN A 17 -3.92 17.85 0.70
CA GLN A 17 -5.12 17.35 1.40
C GLN A 17 -4.95 15.92 1.93
N TYR A 18 -4.04 15.11 1.39
CA TYR A 18 -3.81 13.75 1.90
C TYR A 18 -3.25 13.75 3.32
N LEU A 19 -2.37 14.71 3.67
CA LEU A 19 -1.77 14.80 5.01
C LEU A 19 -2.80 15.09 6.12
N PRO A 20 -3.65 16.13 6.05
CA PRO A 20 -4.73 16.37 7.02
C PRO A 20 -5.72 15.22 7.10
N ARG A 21 -6.07 14.59 5.97
CA ARG A 21 -6.95 13.42 5.95
C ARG A 21 -6.31 12.26 6.71
N PHE A 22 -5.02 12.00 6.51
CA PHE A 22 -4.26 11.00 7.25
C PHE A 22 -4.15 11.31 8.75
N VAL A 23 -3.93 12.57 9.13
CA VAL A 23 -3.90 12.99 10.55
C VAL A 23 -5.26 12.78 11.22
N ARG A 24 -6.37 13.04 10.52
CA ARG A 24 -7.74 12.75 11.03
C ARG A 24 -8.00 11.26 11.22
N PHE A 25 -7.24 10.39 10.58
CA PHE A 25 -7.32 8.95 10.81
C PHE A 25 -6.68 8.51 12.13
N ILE A 26 -5.77 9.29 12.73
CA ILE A 26 -5.12 8.98 14.01
C ILE A 26 -6.13 8.85 15.17
N PRO A 27 -7.05 9.81 15.42
CA PRO A 27 -8.04 9.66 16.48
C PRO A 27 -9.01 8.51 16.20
N LEU A 28 -9.36 8.24 14.94
CA LEU A 28 -10.16 7.07 14.57
C LEU A 28 -9.40 5.77 14.87
N ALA A 29 -8.10 5.71 14.57
CA ALA A 29 -7.24 4.59 14.88
C ALA A 29 -7.12 4.36 16.40
N SER A 30 -7.02 5.44 17.18
CA SER A 30 -7.05 5.39 18.65
C SER A 30 -8.39 4.88 19.18
N GLU A 31 -9.51 5.37 18.65
CA GLU A 31 -10.85 4.90 19.05
C GLU A 31 -11.09 3.45 18.64
N VAL A 32 -10.65 3.03 17.45
CA VAL A 32 -10.68 1.63 17.04
C VAL A 32 -9.75 0.79 17.92
N LYS A 33 -8.59 1.29 18.35
CA LYS A 33 -7.72 0.56 19.29
C LYS A 33 -8.35 0.44 20.68
N LYS A 34 -9.06 1.46 21.16
CA LYS A 34 -9.83 1.42 22.42
C LYS A 34 -11.00 0.45 22.33
N THR A 35 -11.82 0.54 21.29
CA THR A 35 -12.93 -0.39 21.07
C THR A 35 -12.45 -1.79 20.73
N ALA A 36 -11.36 -1.98 19.99
CA ALA A 36 -10.73 -3.29 19.75
C ALA A 36 -10.01 -3.85 20.99
N GLY A 37 -9.57 -2.99 21.91
CA GLY A 37 -9.16 -3.38 23.26
C GLY A 37 -10.33 -3.92 24.08
N VAL A 38 -11.56 -3.47 23.80
CA VAL A 38 -12.82 -4.02 24.32
C VAL A 38 -13.29 -5.24 23.49
N PHE A 39 -13.00 -5.29 22.19
CA PHE A 39 -13.24 -6.42 21.27
C PHE A 39 -12.00 -7.32 21.11
N SER A 40 -11.13 -7.43 22.13
CA SER A 40 -9.92 -8.25 22.08
C SER A 40 -10.20 -9.76 22.06
N GLU A 41 -11.43 -10.15 21.73
CA GLU A 41 -11.91 -11.51 21.82
C GLU A 41 -11.41 -12.39 20.66
N ASN A 42 -11.02 -11.79 19.53
CA ASN A 42 -10.49 -12.49 18.35
C ASN A 42 -9.24 -11.79 17.82
N ALA A 43 -8.06 -12.36 18.10
CA ALA A 43 -6.78 -11.85 17.62
C ALA A 43 -6.65 -11.76 16.08
N LEU A 44 -7.52 -12.45 15.36
CA LEU A 44 -7.72 -12.35 13.90
C LEU A 44 -8.14 -10.93 13.46
N LEU A 45 -8.94 -10.23 14.27
CA LEU A 45 -9.38 -8.86 13.99
C LEU A 45 -8.24 -7.85 14.11
N GLY A 46 -7.30 -8.07 15.04
CA GLY A 46 -6.11 -7.24 15.18
C GLY A 46 -5.17 -7.36 13.97
N ALA A 47 -4.97 -8.57 13.45
CA ALA A 47 -4.19 -8.81 12.24
C ALA A 47 -4.81 -8.11 11.02
N MET A 48 -6.13 -8.28 10.83
CA MET A 48 -6.85 -7.65 9.71
C MET A 48 -6.82 -6.13 9.79
N TYR A 49 -6.87 -5.53 10.98
CA TYR A 49 -6.74 -4.08 11.16
C TYR A 49 -5.41 -3.56 10.59
N TYR A 50 -4.28 -4.13 10.98
CA TYR A 50 -2.97 -3.69 10.47
C TYR A 50 -2.80 -3.97 8.97
N LEU A 51 -3.34 -5.08 8.48
CA LEU A 51 -3.35 -5.37 7.04
C LEU A 51 -4.18 -4.35 6.25
N ILE A 52 -5.35 -3.93 6.75
CA ILE A 52 -6.15 -2.89 6.10
C ILE A 52 -5.38 -1.57 6.02
N TRP A 53 -4.69 -1.17 7.09
CA TRP A 53 -3.81 0.01 7.06
C TRP A 53 -2.67 -0.12 6.07
N TYR A 54 -2.06 -1.30 6.00
CA TYR A 54 -1.00 -1.59 5.05
C TYR A 54 -1.48 -1.47 3.60
N MET A 55 -2.67 -2.02 3.30
CA MET A 55 -3.30 -1.91 1.99
C MET A 55 -3.67 -0.46 1.64
N LEU A 56 -4.17 0.31 2.61
CA LEU A 56 -4.48 1.73 2.41
C LEU A 56 -3.22 2.54 2.12
N ALA A 57 -2.14 2.35 2.88
CA ALA A 57 -0.86 3.01 2.64
C ALA A 57 -0.28 2.66 1.25
N SER A 58 -0.42 1.40 0.84
CA SER A 58 -0.03 0.91 -0.49
C SER A 58 -0.81 1.62 -1.60
N HIS A 59 -2.13 1.72 -1.45
CA HIS A 59 -2.97 2.46 -2.40
C HIS A 59 -2.57 3.94 -2.51
N ILE A 60 -2.35 4.62 -1.38
CA ILE A 60 -1.95 6.04 -1.37
C ILE A 60 -0.60 6.20 -2.06
N THR A 61 0.37 5.35 -1.73
CA THR A 61 1.72 5.37 -2.33
C THR A 61 1.65 5.17 -3.85
N GLY A 62 0.90 4.17 -4.31
CA GLY A 62 0.67 3.93 -5.74
C GLY A 62 -0.04 5.07 -6.45
N SER A 63 -1.02 5.71 -5.80
CA SER A 63 -1.75 6.85 -6.35
C SER A 63 -0.83 8.07 -6.52
N VAL A 64 0.01 8.36 -5.52
CA VAL A 64 0.99 9.44 -5.58
C VAL A 64 2.03 9.16 -6.66
N TRP A 65 2.53 7.92 -6.75
CA TRP A 65 3.43 7.50 -7.81
C TRP A 65 2.84 7.69 -9.22
N TYR A 66 1.57 7.30 -9.43
CA TYR A 66 0.88 7.52 -10.70
C TYR A 66 0.76 9.00 -11.05
N LEU A 67 0.37 9.83 -10.09
CA LEU A 67 0.28 11.29 -10.28
C LEU A 67 1.65 11.91 -10.61
N LEU A 68 2.69 11.52 -9.88
CA LEU A 68 4.05 11.97 -10.16
C LEU A 68 4.58 11.46 -11.50
N SER A 69 4.15 10.27 -11.95
CA SER A 69 4.47 9.75 -13.29
C SER A 69 3.88 10.63 -14.40
N ILE A 70 2.64 11.10 -14.23
CA ILE A 70 2.02 12.06 -15.16
C ILE A 70 2.81 13.37 -15.21
N GLU A 71 3.14 13.94 -14.04
CA GLU A 71 3.92 15.18 -13.96
C GLU A 71 5.33 15.01 -14.56
N ARG A 72 5.95 13.85 -14.36
CA ARG A 72 7.26 13.55 -14.92
C ARG A 72 7.19 13.44 -16.45
N ASN A 73 6.14 12.81 -16.99
CA ASN A 73 5.90 12.75 -18.42
C ASN A 73 5.60 14.13 -19.02
N ASP A 74 4.80 14.94 -18.33
CA ASP A 74 4.51 16.32 -18.72
C ASP A 74 5.76 17.20 -18.75
N THR A 75 6.68 17.00 -17.80
CA THR A 75 7.99 17.66 -17.79
C THR A 75 8.79 17.28 -19.04
N CYS A 76 8.82 16.00 -19.40
CA CYS A 76 9.47 15.56 -20.63
C CYS A 76 8.84 16.23 -21.85
N TRP A 77 7.51 16.18 -21.97
CA TRP A 77 6.79 16.75 -23.11
C TRP A 77 7.04 18.25 -23.26
N THR A 78 7.02 18.98 -22.15
CA THR A 78 7.29 20.41 -22.12
C THR A 78 8.72 20.71 -22.55
N ASN A 79 9.70 19.97 -22.04
CA ASN A 79 11.12 20.19 -22.38
C ASN A 79 11.41 19.84 -23.84
N ALA A 80 10.89 18.71 -24.32
CA ALA A 80 11.05 18.27 -25.70
C ALA A 80 10.40 19.27 -26.69
N CYS A 81 9.20 19.76 -26.36
CA CYS A 81 8.50 20.72 -27.20
C CYS A 81 9.21 22.09 -27.25
N LYS A 82 9.71 22.59 -26.10
CA LYS A 82 10.49 23.85 -26.07
C LYS A 82 11.80 23.79 -26.86
N ALA A 83 12.35 22.60 -27.09
CA ALA A 83 13.61 22.41 -27.80
C ALA A 83 13.48 22.49 -29.33
N VAL A 84 12.25 22.55 -29.88
CA VAL A 84 12.01 22.48 -31.32
C VAL A 84 11.11 23.62 -31.78
N GLU A 85 11.56 24.35 -32.80
CA GLU A 85 10.75 25.40 -33.44
C GLU A 85 9.47 24.80 -34.06
N GLY A 86 8.35 25.50 -33.91
CA GLY A 86 7.04 25.02 -34.37
C GLY A 86 6.31 24.11 -33.37
N CYS A 87 6.95 23.67 -32.29
CA CYS A 87 6.25 23.02 -31.17
C CYS A 87 5.83 24.04 -30.10
N ASN A 88 4.54 24.34 -30.01
CA ASN A 88 3.98 25.24 -29.01
C ASN A 88 3.40 24.44 -27.84
N THR A 89 3.90 24.71 -26.63
CA THR A 89 3.45 24.04 -25.39
C THR A 89 1.99 24.33 -25.05
N HIS A 90 1.39 25.38 -25.62
CA HIS A 90 -0.04 25.67 -25.46
C HIS A 90 -0.94 24.55 -25.98
N PHE A 91 -0.53 23.89 -27.07
CA PHE A 91 -1.31 22.83 -27.70
C PHE A 91 -1.14 21.45 -27.02
N LEU A 92 -0.20 21.31 -26.08
CA LEU A 92 -0.03 20.07 -25.30
C LEU A 92 -1.22 19.78 -24.37
N TYR A 93 -1.96 20.82 -23.97
CA TYR A 93 -3.06 20.70 -23.03
C TYR A 93 -4.41 20.88 -23.73
N CYS A 94 -5.35 19.98 -23.46
CA CYS A 94 -6.72 20.08 -23.92
C CYS A 94 -7.46 21.20 -23.18
N GLY A 95 -7.24 22.45 -23.57
CA GLY A 95 -7.82 23.65 -22.96
C GLY A 95 -8.73 24.47 -23.88
N SER A 96 -8.93 24.07 -25.14
CA SER A 96 -9.78 24.81 -26.07
C SER A 96 -10.47 23.86 -27.04
N SER A 97 -11.79 23.75 -26.90
CA SER A 97 -12.66 22.80 -27.60
C SER A 97 -12.89 23.12 -29.09
N SER A 98 -12.24 24.14 -29.66
CA SER A 98 -12.35 24.39 -31.08
C SER A 98 -11.40 23.47 -31.85
N LYS A 99 -11.93 22.43 -32.50
CA LYS A 99 -11.21 21.52 -33.42
C LYS A 99 -10.53 22.23 -34.62
N HIS A 100 -10.56 23.56 -34.67
CA HIS A 100 -10.03 24.41 -35.74
C HIS A 100 -9.16 25.56 -35.22
N ILE A 101 -8.26 25.29 -34.27
CA ILE A 101 -7.24 26.29 -33.95
C ILE A 101 -6.24 26.33 -35.11
N ARG A 102 -6.10 27.52 -35.73
CA ARG A 102 -5.15 27.74 -36.82
C ARG A 102 -3.75 27.32 -36.36
N GLY A 103 -3.10 26.45 -37.13
CA GLY A 103 -1.75 25.94 -36.84
C GLY A 103 -1.68 24.64 -36.03
N TYR A 104 -2.80 24.10 -35.54
CA TYR A 104 -2.81 22.86 -34.76
C TYR A 104 -2.33 21.64 -35.55
N GLU A 105 -2.77 21.45 -36.80
CA GLU A 105 -2.34 20.30 -37.62
C GLU A 105 -0.82 20.33 -37.92
N SER A 106 -0.28 21.53 -38.21
CA SER A 106 1.17 21.71 -38.40
C SER A 106 1.93 21.41 -37.10
N TRP A 107 1.43 21.92 -35.97
CA TRP A 107 1.98 21.60 -34.65
C TRP A 107 1.91 20.11 -34.32
N ARG A 108 0.79 19.45 -34.62
CA ARG A 108 0.55 18.04 -34.31
C ARG A 108 1.56 17.15 -35.00
N ASN A 109 1.85 17.41 -36.28
CA ASN A 109 2.84 16.65 -37.04
C ASN A 109 4.25 16.80 -36.45
N VAL A 110 4.64 18.01 -36.02
CA VAL A 110 5.94 18.26 -35.39
C VAL A 110 6.00 17.64 -33.99
N SER A 111 5.01 17.92 -33.15
CA SER A 111 4.97 17.44 -31.77
C SER A 111 4.90 15.93 -31.66
N GLU A 112 4.14 15.24 -32.52
CA GLU A 112 4.06 13.77 -32.47
C GLU A 112 5.42 13.12 -32.71
N SER A 113 6.19 13.63 -33.68
CA SER A 113 7.55 13.15 -33.96
C SER A 113 8.51 13.46 -32.81
N VAL A 114 8.47 14.69 -32.27
CA VAL A 114 9.36 15.14 -31.19
C VAL A 114 9.07 14.41 -29.88
N LEU A 115 7.80 14.27 -29.49
CA LEU A 115 7.42 13.61 -28.25
C LEU A 115 7.75 12.12 -28.29
N LYS A 116 7.46 11.42 -29.39
CA LYS A 116 7.81 10.00 -29.55
C LYS A 116 9.33 9.77 -29.53
N SER A 117 10.12 10.69 -30.07
CA SER A 117 11.58 10.54 -30.16
C SER A 117 12.35 11.07 -28.94
N LYS A 118 11.74 11.90 -28.09
CA LYS A 118 12.42 12.49 -26.90
C LYS A 118 11.85 11.99 -25.58
N CYS A 119 10.61 11.51 -25.56
CA CYS A 119 9.89 11.09 -24.37
C CYS A 119 9.46 9.62 -24.47
N PHE A 120 10.46 8.77 -24.66
CA PHE A 120 10.33 7.32 -24.65
C PHE A 120 11.29 6.73 -23.61
N VAL A 121 11.02 5.50 -23.20
CA VAL A 121 11.89 4.74 -22.30
C VAL A 121 12.53 3.63 -23.10
N GLU A 122 13.86 3.61 -23.11
CA GLU A 122 14.71 2.56 -23.67
C GLU A 122 16.04 2.59 -22.88
N ASP A 123 16.56 1.40 -22.55
CA ASP A 123 17.55 1.20 -21.47
C ASP A 123 18.85 2.02 -21.64
N ASP A 124 19.30 2.29 -22.87
CA ASP A 124 20.58 2.97 -23.15
C ASP A 124 20.50 4.23 -24.02
N SER A 125 19.33 4.55 -24.60
CA SER A 125 19.18 5.62 -25.61
C SER A 125 18.20 6.73 -25.20
N SER A 126 17.52 6.57 -24.04
CA SER A 126 16.46 7.49 -23.65
C SER A 126 17.00 8.91 -23.38
N ALA A 127 16.44 9.88 -24.12
CA ALA A 127 16.83 11.29 -23.98
C ALA A 127 16.38 11.92 -22.65
N PHE A 128 15.47 11.26 -21.93
CA PHE A 128 14.92 11.73 -20.66
C PHE A 128 14.85 10.58 -19.66
N ASN A 129 15.52 10.76 -18.51
CA ASN A 129 15.53 9.77 -17.46
C ASN A 129 14.27 9.88 -16.57
N TYR A 130 13.43 8.85 -16.63
CA TYR A 130 12.19 8.73 -15.87
C TYR A 130 12.38 8.07 -14.49
N GLY A 131 13.50 7.40 -14.24
CA GLY A 131 13.81 6.73 -12.98
C GLY A 131 12.70 5.79 -12.51
N ILE A 132 12.19 5.95 -11.29
CA ILE A 132 11.10 5.14 -10.71
C ILE A 132 9.77 5.27 -11.46
N PHE A 133 9.63 6.26 -12.33
CA PHE A 133 8.42 6.48 -13.14
C PHE A 133 8.48 5.78 -14.50
N SER A 134 9.64 5.22 -14.88
CA SER A 134 9.84 4.52 -16.17
C SER A 134 8.80 3.45 -16.42
N GLN A 135 8.53 2.64 -15.39
CA GLN A 135 7.54 1.57 -15.42
C GLN A 135 6.12 2.07 -15.75
N ALA A 136 5.75 3.28 -15.36
CA ALA A 136 4.44 3.86 -15.70
C ALA A 136 4.35 4.27 -17.18
N ILE A 137 5.47 4.66 -17.77
CA ILE A 137 5.53 5.06 -19.18
C ILE A 137 5.55 3.83 -20.08
N GLU A 138 6.41 2.86 -19.76
CA GLU A 138 6.53 1.60 -20.51
C GLU A 138 5.23 0.79 -20.51
N SER A 139 4.55 0.71 -19.36
CA SER A 139 3.26 0.01 -19.26
C SER A 139 2.11 0.73 -19.99
N GLY A 140 2.31 1.97 -20.42
CA GLY A 140 1.26 2.79 -21.05
C GLY A 140 0.13 3.17 -20.09
N ILE A 141 0.28 2.96 -18.78
CA ILE A 141 -0.78 3.21 -17.81
C ILE A 141 -1.16 4.68 -17.70
N VAL A 142 -0.20 5.58 -17.95
CA VAL A 142 -0.42 7.03 -18.00
C VAL A 142 -1.39 7.40 -19.13
N SER A 143 -1.33 6.71 -20.27
CA SER A 143 -2.16 6.97 -21.45
C SER A 143 -3.46 6.16 -21.49
N SER A 144 -3.57 5.08 -20.71
CA SER A 144 -4.76 4.24 -20.67
C SER A 144 -6.01 5.02 -20.23
N VAL A 145 -7.20 4.60 -20.65
CA VAL A 145 -8.49 5.18 -20.20
C VAL A 145 -9.16 4.28 -19.15
N GLN A 146 -8.74 3.02 -19.05
CA GLN A 146 -9.39 2.02 -18.19
C GLN A 146 -9.02 2.22 -16.73
N VAL A 147 -10.02 2.46 -15.87
CA VAL A 147 -9.80 2.79 -14.45
C VAL A 147 -9.39 1.57 -13.62
N PHE A 148 -10.00 0.41 -13.85
CA PHE A 148 -9.74 -0.76 -13.02
C PHE A 148 -8.31 -1.32 -13.16
N PRO A 149 -7.75 -1.49 -14.37
CA PRO A 149 -6.33 -1.86 -14.52
C PRO A 149 -5.39 -0.82 -13.92
N LYS A 150 -5.71 0.48 -14.04
CA LYS A 150 -4.95 1.55 -13.40
C LYS A 150 -4.88 1.37 -11.89
N PHE A 151 -6.05 1.19 -11.27
CA PHE A 151 -6.17 0.97 -9.84
C PHE A 151 -5.34 -0.23 -9.38
N CYS A 152 -5.53 -1.40 -9.99
CA CYS A 152 -4.82 -2.62 -9.58
C CYS A 152 -3.30 -2.49 -9.74
N TYR A 153 -2.84 -1.88 -10.84
CA TYR A 153 -1.41 -1.73 -11.09
C TYR A 153 -0.75 -0.72 -10.14
N CYS A 154 -1.41 0.40 -9.86
CA CYS A 154 -0.90 1.38 -8.90
C CYS A 154 -0.88 0.79 -7.49
N LEU A 155 -1.94 0.07 -7.09
CA LEU A 155 -1.99 -0.64 -5.82
C LEU A 155 -0.86 -1.67 -5.71
N TRP A 156 -0.64 -2.47 -6.77
CA TRP A 156 0.45 -3.43 -6.84
C TRP A 156 1.82 -2.75 -6.68
N TRP A 157 2.08 -1.68 -7.42
CA TRP A 157 3.32 -0.93 -7.35
C TRP A 157 3.59 -0.40 -5.94
N GLY A 158 2.58 0.19 -5.30
CA GLY A 158 2.70 0.69 -3.93
C GLY A 158 2.90 -0.43 -2.92
N LEU A 159 2.18 -1.54 -3.06
CA LEU A 159 2.30 -2.71 -2.19
C LEU A 159 3.69 -3.33 -2.28
N GLN A 160 4.21 -3.51 -3.50
CA GLN A 160 5.54 -4.06 -3.76
C GLN A 160 6.61 -3.21 -3.07
N ASN A 161 6.62 -1.90 -3.29
CA ASN A 161 7.68 -1.03 -2.79
C ASN A 161 7.63 -0.78 -1.28
N LEU A 162 6.44 -0.74 -0.66
CA LEU A 162 6.36 -0.70 0.79
C LEU A 162 6.83 -2.01 1.44
N SER A 163 6.52 -3.15 0.80
CA SER A 163 6.91 -4.48 1.32
C SER A 163 8.38 -4.80 1.16
N THR A 164 9.04 -4.21 0.17
CA THR A 164 10.48 -4.37 -0.07
C THR A 164 11.30 -3.19 0.46
N LEU A 165 10.70 -2.28 1.24
CA LEU A 165 11.40 -1.11 1.79
C LEU A 165 12.03 -0.21 0.72
N GLY A 166 11.49 -0.23 -0.51
CA GLY A 166 12.01 0.51 -1.65
C GLY A 166 13.33 -0.02 -2.23
N GLN A 167 13.79 -1.23 -1.87
CA GLN A 167 15.08 -1.77 -2.32
C GLN A 167 15.23 -1.90 -3.85
N GLY A 168 14.13 -2.01 -4.58
CA GLY A 168 14.13 -2.09 -6.05
C GLY A 168 13.99 -0.75 -6.77
N LEU A 169 13.96 0.38 -6.05
CA LEU A 169 13.75 1.70 -6.66
C LEU A 169 15.05 2.23 -7.27
N LEU A 170 15.06 2.32 -8.61
CA LEU A 170 16.13 2.95 -9.37
C LEU A 170 15.79 4.42 -9.63
N THR A 171 16.40 5.32 -8.85
CA THR A 171 16.09 6.75 -8.94
C THR A 171 16.95 7.46 -9.98
N SER A 172 16.37 8.44 -10.69
CA SER A 172 17.16 9.44 -11.40
C SER A 172 17.80 10.45 -10.43
N THR A 173 18.57 11.41 -10.95
CA THR A 173 19.13 12.52 -10.16
C THR A 173 18.09 13.60 -9.79
N TYR A 174 16.81 13.39 -10.12
CA TYR A 174 15.74 14.33 -9.83
C TYR A 174 15.42 14.37 -8.33
N PRO A 175 15.56 15.52 -7.63
CA PRO A 175 15.40 15.59 -6.18
C PRO A 175 14.02 15.16 -5.67
N GLY A 176 12.95 15.49 -6.41
CA GLY A 176 11.58 15.15 -6.00
C GLY A 176 11.32 13.64 -5.97
N GLU A 177 11.96 12.92 -6.88
CA GLU A 177 11.92 11.46 -6.93
C GLU A 177 12.73 10.84 -5.78
N VAL A 178 13.95 11.32 -5.55
CA VAL A 178 14.81 10.83 -4.46
C VAL A 178 14.13 11.02 -3.11
N MET A 179 13.54 12.19 -2.86
CA MET A 179 12.80 12.47 -1.63
C MET A 179 11.58 11.55 -1.47
N PHE A 180 10.85 11.27 -2.54
CA PHE A 180 9.72 10.35 -2.51
C PHE A 180 10.16 8.91 -2.20
N SER A 181 11.25 8.44 -2.80
CA SER A 181 11.83 7.12 -2.52
C SER A 181 12.31 6.98 -1.06
N ILE A 182 12.90 8.02 -0.49
CA ILE A 182 13.28 8.05 0.95
C ILE A 182 12.04 7.88 1.83
N VAL A 183 10.95 8.59 1.52
CA VAL A 183 9.68 8.47 2.27
C VAL A 183 9.12 7.05 2.17
N ILE A 184 9.16 6.42 0.98
CA ILE A 184 8.74 5.03 0.80
C ILE A 184 9.57 4.08 1.67
N ALA A 185 10.89 4.24 1.70
CA ALA A 185 11.77 3.38 2.49
C ALA A 185 11.47 3.48 4.00
N ILE A 186 11.31 4.70 4.52
CA ILE A 186 10.97 4.93 5.94
C ILE A 186 9.59 4.38 6.27
N MET A 187 8.58 4.68 5.45
CA MET A 187 7.21 4.20 5.64
C MET A 187 7.12 2.69 5.56
N GLY A 188 7.80 2.07 4.60
CA GLY A 188 7.91 0.63 4.46
C GLY A 188 8.50 -0.02 5.72
N LEU A 189 9.58 0.55 6.26
CA LEU A 189 10.25 0.02 7.45
C LEU A 189 9.34 0.06 8.68
N VAL A 190 8.65 1.19 8.90
CA VAL A 190 7.70 1.34 10.00
C VAL A 190 6.52 0.37 9.84
N LEU A 191 5.91 0.29 8.65
CA LEU A 191 4.75 -0.58 8.42
C LEU A 191 5.12 -2.07 8.51
N PHE A 192 6.25 -2.46 7.95
CA PHE A 192 6.73 -3.84 7.98
C PHE A 192 7.08 -4.30 9.39
N SER A 193 7.78 -3.44 10.16
CA SER A 193 8.11 -3.73 11.57
C SER A 193 6.84 -3.83 12.44
N LEU A 194 5.85 -2.96 12.25
CA LEU A 194 4.56 -3.04 12.94
C LEU A 194 3.82 -4.32 12.60
N LEU A 195 3.79 -4.72 11.33
CA LEU A 195 3.12 -5.95 10.91
C LEU A 195 3.77 -7.18 11.55
N ILE A 196 5.09 -7.32 11.44
CA ILE A 196 5.82 -8.45 12.02
C ILE A 196 5.71 -8.48 13.54
N GLY A 197 5.92 -7.35 14.23
CA GLY A 197 5.90 -7.30 15.69
C GLY A 197 4.53 -7.70 16.27
N ASN A 198 3.44 -7.23 15.64
CA ASN A 198 2.09 -7.62 16.05
C ASN A 198 1.79 -9.09 15.70
N MET A 199 2.25 -9.58 14.55
CA MET A 199 2.08 -11.00 14.18
C MET A 199 2.87 -11.95 15.09
N GLN A 200 4.11 -11.61 15.45
CA GLN A 200 4.91 -12.39 16.39
C GLN A 200 4.25 -12.46 17.77
N THR A 201 3.79 -11.32 18.30
CA THR A 201 3.08 -11.27 19.59
C THR A 201 1.83 -12.17 19.55
N TYR A 202 1.08 -12.14 18.45
CA TYR A 202 -0.08 -13.01 18.25
C TYR A 202 0.31 -14.50 18.25
N LEU A 203 1.27 -14.90 17.41
CA LEU A 203 1.69 -16.30 17.30
C LEU A 203 2.22 -16.84 18.62
N ASN A 204 2.99 -16.03 19.36
CA ASN A 204 3.50 -16.39 20.68
C ASN A 204 2.36 -16.55 21.71
N SER A 205 1.33 -15.69 21.67
CA SER A 205 0.17 -15.84 22.57
C SER A 205 -0.60 -17.15 22.30
N MET A 206 -0.75 -17.51 21.02
CA MET A 206 -1.44 -18.73 20.62
C MET A 206 -0.62 -19.98 21.01
N SER A 207 0.70 -19.95 20.82
CA SER A 207 1.57 -21.07 21.20
C SER A 207 1.57 -21.28 22.71
N VAL A 208 1.64 -20.22 23.52
CA VAL A 208 1.56 -20.31 24.98
C VAL A 208 0.26 -20.99 25.42
N ARG A 209 -0.88 -20.57 24.84
CA ARG A 209 -2.19 -21.13 25.18
C ARG A 209 -2.34 -22.61 24.80
N LEU A 210 -1.77 -23.01 23.66
CA LEU A 210 -1.70 -24.41 23.25
C LEU A 210 -0.79 -25.23 24.16
N GLU A 211 0.28 -24.63 24.67
CA GLU A 211 1.20 -25.30 25.58
C GLU A 211 0.61 -25.45 26.99
N GLU A 212 -0.06 -24.42 27.52
CA GLU A 212 -0.82 -24.52 28.77
C GLU A 212 -1.86 -25.65 28.73
N MET A 213 -2.54 -25.79 27.59
CA MET A 213 -3.47 -26.88 27.31
C MET A 213 -2.80 -28.25 27.33
N ARG A 214 -1.65 -28.38 26.67
CA ARG A 214 -0.88 -29.63 26.65
C ARG A 214 -0.42 -30.02 28.05
N ILE A 215 0.06 -29.05 28.83
CA ILE A 215 0.47 -29.24 30.23
C ILE A 215 -0.71 -29.71 31.08
N LYS A 216 -1.84 -28.98 31.07
CA LYS A 216 -3.05 -29.36 31.83
C LYS A 216 -3.55 -30.75 31.45
N ARG A 217 -3.51 -31.12 30.16
CA ARG A 217 -3.88 -32.46 29.72
C ARG A 217 -2.93 -33.52 30.27
N ARG A 218 -1.62 -33.28 30.25
CA ARG A 218 -0.61 -34.20 30.80
C ARG A 218 -0.80 -34.39 32.30
N ASP A 219 -1.03 -33.31 33.04
CA ASP A 219 -1.25 -33.33 34.49
C ASP A 219 -2.53 -34.10 34.85
N SER A 220 -3.63 -33.85 34.13
CA SER A 220 -4.88 -34.62 34.29
C SER A 220 -4.67 -36.12 34.03
N GLU A 221 -3.94 -36.50 32.97
CA GLU A 221 -3.64 -37.90 32.68
C GLU A 221 -2.80 -38.56 33.78
N GLN A 222 -1.75 -37.87 34.26
CA GLN A 222 -0.91 -38.37 35.35
C GLN A 222 -1.71 -38.52 36.64
N TRP A 223 -2.56 -37.54 36.98
CA TRP A 223 -3.44 -37.60 38.13
C TRP A 223 -4.43 -38.77 38.04
N MET A 224 -5.04 -38.97 36.86
CA MET A 224 -5.97 -40.08 36.62
C MET A 224 -5.28 -41.45 36.68
N HIS A 225 -4.01 -41.51 36.27
CA HIS A 225 -3.18 -42.70 36.40
C HIS A 225 -2.90 -43.01 37.87
N HIS A 226 -2.44 -42.02 38.62
CA HIS A 226 -2.07 -42.15 40.03
C HIS A 226 -3.25 -42.56 40.93
N ARG A 227 -4.45 -42.07 40.63
CA ARG A 227 -5.68 -42.40 41.37
C ARG A 227 -6.38 -43.69 40.92
N LEU A 228 -5.78 -44.45 39.98
CA LEU A 228 -6.32 -45.72 39.48
C LEU A 228 -7.78 -45.63 38.99
N LEU A 229 -8.15 -44.52 38.31
CA LEU A 229 -9.52 -44.36 37.81
C LEU A 229 -9.88 -45.46 36.79
N PRO A 230 -11.11 -46.02 36.85
CA PRO A 230 -11.65 -46.90 35.83
C PRO A 230 -11.59 -46.29 34.42
N PRO A 231 -11.45 -47.12 33.38
CA PRO A 231 -11.30 -46.66 32.00
C PRO A 231 -12.47 -45.80 31.51
N GLU A 232 -13.71 -46.14 31.90
CA GLU A 232 -14.91 -45.38 31.51
C GLU A 232 -14.89 -43.94 32.04
N LEU A 233 -14.43 -43.73 33.27
CA LEU A 233 -14.34 -42.39 33.87
C LEU A 233 -13.23 -41.57 33.20
N ARG A 234 -12.08 -42.17 32.89
CA ARG A 234 -11.00 -41.48 32.15
C ARG A 234 -11.47 -40.99 30.80
N GLU A 235 -12.22 -41.82 30.07
CA GLU A 235 -12.73 -41.46 28.76
C GLU A 235 -13.79 -40.35 28.82
N ARG A 236 -14.60 -40.31 29.88
CA ARG A 236 -15.54 -39.21 30.12
C ARG A 236 -14.84 -37.89 30.43
N VAL A 237 -13.76 -37.92 31.22
CA VAL A 237 -12.93 -36.73 31.51
C VAL A 237 -12.25 -36.22 30.24
N ARG A 238 -11.64 -37.10 29.43
CA ARG A 238 -11.02 -36.72 28.14
C ARG A 238 -12.01 -36.04 27.21
N ARG A 239 -13.22 -36.59 27.07
CA ARG A 239 -14.29 -35.98 26.25
C ARG A 239 -14.73 -34.63 26.80
N TYR A 240 -14.86 -34.51 28.12
CA TYR A 240 -15.19 -33.22 28.74
C TYR A 240 -14.12 -32.16 28.48
N ASP A 241 -12.84 -32.50 28.66
CA ASP A 241 -11.73 -31.56 28.43
C ASP A 241 -11.62 -31.14 26.95
N GLN A 242 -11.82 -32.08 26.03
CA GLN A 242 -11.88 -31.78 24.59
C GLN A 242 -13.06 -30.86 24.26
N TYR A 243 -14.25 -31.16 24.76
CA TYR A 243 -15.44 -30.34 24.55
C TYR A 243 -15.26 -28.92 25.13
N LYS A 244 -14.75 -28.84 26.36
CA LYS A 244 -14.45 -27.57 27.04
C LYS A 244 -13.45 -26.74 26.25
N TRP A 245 -12.40 -27.37 25.72
CA TRP A 245 -11.42 -26.67 24.87
C TRP A 245 -12.03 -26.16 23.57
N LEU A 246 -12.83 -26.98 22.87
CA LEU A 246 -13.46 -26.57 21.61
C LEU A 246 -14.36 -25.35 21.83
N ASN A 247 -15.09 -25.29 22.95
CA ASN A 247 -16.00 -24.20 23.26
C ASN A 247 -15.31 -22.94 23.82
N THR A 248 -14.33 -23.10 24.71
CA THR A 248 -13.72 -21.95 25.41
C THR A 248 -12.42 -21.48 24.78
N ARG A 249 -11.83 -22.30 23.90
CA ARG A 249 -10.44 -22.20 23.44
C ARG A 249 -9.45 -22.01 24.59
N GLY A 250 -9.78 -22.38 25.82
CA GLY A 250 -8.97 -22.16 27.03
C GLY A 250 -9.00 -20.72 27.54
N LYS A 251 -10.10 -19.98 27.34
CA LYS A 251 -10.37 -18.78 28.16
C LYS A 251 -10.79 -19.32 29.53
N GLY A 252 -10.06 -18.97 30.57
CA GLY A 252 -10.45 -19.34 31.93
C GLY A 252 -11.81 -18.72 32.24
N GLU A 253 -12.77 -19.54 32.67
CA GLU A 253 -13.91 -19.02 33.42
C GLU A 253 -13.34 -18.58 34.77
N TYR A 254 -13.23 -17.27 34.98
CA TYR A 254 -12.94 -16.74 36.30
C TYR A 254 -14.08 -17.18 37.22
N ARG A 255 -13.83 -18.21 38.04
CA ARG A 255 -14.66 -18.47 39.22
C ARG A 255 -14.43 -17.30 40.17
N ALA A 256 -15.37 -16.38 40.18
CA ALA A 256 -15.57 -15.51 41.33
C ALA A 256 -15.93 -16.42 42.51
N ASN A 257 -14.97 -16.61 43.40
CA ASN A 257 -15.21 -17.05 44.76
C ASN A 257 -15.08 -15.84 45.67
#